data_AF-A0A7Y1YAX9-F1
#
_entry.id   AF-A0A7Y1YAX9-F1
#
_cell.length_a   1.000
_cell.length_b   1.000
_cell.length_c   1.000
_cell.angle_alpha   90.00
_cell.angle_beta   90.00
_cell.angle_gamma   90.00
#
_symmetry.space_group_name_H-M   'P 1'
#
loop_
_entity.id
_entity.type
_entity.pdbx_description
1 polymer ?
#
loop_
_entity_poly.entity_id
_entity_poly.type
_entity_poly.pdbx_seq_one_letter_code
_entity_poly.pdbx_strand_id
1 'polypeptide(L)'
;MPIAIGVLIHLFLDAMWADPESLWWPLLGFEFSPTDAATAGVYVKGVLANWWVWLGEAAGLIYLVGLGRRSDLGSSEARNEFFTTGRVSAPIGLSGQPPAP
;
A
#
# COMPACT_ATOMS: atom_id res chain seq x y z
N MET A 1 0.10 -12.29 14.47
CA MET A 1 -1.17 -11.54 14.43
C MET A 1 -1.17 -10.31 13.54
N PRO A 2 -0.18 -9.38 13.55
CA PRO A 2 -0.25 -8.17 12.70
C PRO A 2 -0.23 -8.49 11.20
N ILE A 3 0.46 -9.55 10.78
CA ILE A 3 0.45 -10.01 9.38
C ILE A 3 -0.95 -10.43 8.94
N ALA A 4 -1.66 -11.22 9.75
CA ALA A 4 -3.02 -11.66 9.40
C ALA A 4 -3.99 -10.48 9.28
N ILE A 5 -3.89 -9.49 10.19
CA ILE A 5 -4.69 -8.26 10.13
C ILE A 5 -4.33 -7.45 8.89
N GLY A 6 -3.03 -7.33 8.58
CA GLY A 6 -2.55 -6.63 7.37
C GLY A 6 -3.05 -7.29 6.09
N VAL A 7 -3.00 -8.63 6.02
CA VAL A 7 -3.54 -9.40 4.89
C VAL A 7 -5.05 -9.19 4.77
N LEU A 8 -5.81 -9.26 5.86
CA LEU A 8 -7.26 -9.04 5.84
C LEU A 8 -7.63 -7.61 5.40
N ILE A 9 -6.92 -6.60 5.89
CA ILE A 9 -7.12 -5.21 5.46
C ILE A 9 -6.74 -5.03 4.00
N HIS A 10 -5.68 -5.67 3.51
CA HIS A 10 -5.26 -5.59 2.12
C HIS A 10 -6.31 -6.19 1.17
N LEU A 11 -6.76 -7.42 1.45
CA LEU A 11 -7.84 -8.06 0.70
C LEU A 11 -9.13 -7.24 0.74
N PHE A 12 -9.36 -6.55 1.87
CA PHE A 12 -10.50 -5.68 2.00
C PHE A 12 -10.37 -4.42 1.11
N LEU A 13 -9.21 -3.77 1.10
CA LEU A 13 -8.98 -2.59 0.28
C LEU A 13 -8.98 -2.90 -1.22
N ASP A 14 -8.56 -4.10 -1.60
CA ASP A 14 -8.64 -4.60 -2.99
C ASP A 14 -10.08 -4.95 -3.42
N ALA A 15 -11.05 -4.79 -2.52
CA ALA A 15 -12.45 -5.13 -2.75
C ALA A 15 -12.63 -6.57 -3.28
N MET A 16 -11.77 -7.50 -2.85
CA MET A 16 -11.71 -8.85 -3.41
C MET A 16 -13.00 -9.66 -3.23
N TRP A 17 -13.88 -9.24 -2.30
CA TRP A 17 -15.22 -9.82 -2.15
C TRP A 17 -16.14 -9.54 -3.35
N ALA A 18 -15.81 -8.55 -4.20
CA ALA A 18 -16.56 -8.23 -5.41
C ALA A 18 -16.22 -9.16 -6.58
N ASP A 19 -15.16 -9.94 -6.47
CA ASP A 19 -14.73 -10.94 -7.45
C ASP A 19 -14.59 -12.32 -6.79
N PRO A 20 -15.69 -13.08 -6.66
CA PRO A 20 -15.68 -14.39 -6.02
C PRO A 20 -14.74 -15.39 -6.70
N GLU A 21 -14.58 -15.30 -8.03
CA GLU A 21 -13.70 -16.19 -8.79
C GLU A 21 -12.25 -16.03 -8.34
N SER A 22 -11.80 -14.78 -8.16
CA SER A 22 -10.49 -14.46 -7.60
C SER A 22 -10.34 -14.86 -6.13
N LEU A 23 -11.36 -14.62 -5.30
CA LEU A 23 -11.30 -14.91 -3.86
C LEU A 23 -11.22 -16.40 -3.54
N TRP A 24 -11.95 -17.22 -4.28
CA TRP A 24 -12.07 -18.65 -4.01
C TRP A 24 -11.26 -19.51 -4.98
N TRP A 25 -10.42 -18.91 -5.82
CA TRP A 25 -9.55 -19.67 -6.72
C TRP A 25 -8.66 -20.65 -5.93
N PRO A 26 -8.52 -21.93 -6.35
CA PRO A 26 -9.01 -22.54 -7.59
C PRO A 26 -10.36 -23.28 -7.46
N LEU A 27 -11.09 -23.12 -6.35
CA LEU A 27 -12.32 -23.88 -6.07
C LEU A 27 -13.46 -23.59 -7.06
N LEU A 28 -13.49 -22.39 -7.65
CA LEU A 28 -14.52 -21.96 -8.60
C LEU A 28 -14.13 -22.15 -10.07
N GLY A 29 -12.94 -22.69 -10.36
CA GLY A 29 -12.43 -22.91 -11.71
C GLY A 29 -10.98 -22.49 -11.88
N PHE A 30 -10.44 -22.73 -13.08
CA PHE A 30 -9.08 -22.34 -13.46
C PHE A 30 -9.03 -21.15 -14.43
N GLU A 31 -10.19 -20.64 -14.83
CA GLU A 31 -10.33 -19.53 -15.76
C GLU A 31 -10.99 -18.36 -15.03
N PHE A 32 -10.64 -17.13 -15.42
CA PHE A 32 -11.21 -15.90 -14.88
C PHE A 32 -12.13 -15.26 -15.91
N SER A 33 -13.22 -14.67 -15.43
CA SER A 33 -14.13 -13.89 -16.26
C SER A 33 -13.40 -12.72 -16.96
N PRO A 34 -13.67 -12.47 -18.24
CA PRO A 34 -13.07 -11.37 -18.97
C PRO A 34 -13.38 -10.02 -18.32
N THR A 35 -12.37 -9.18 -18.18
CA THR A 35 -12.50 -7.81 -17.66
C THR A 35 -13.19 -6.90 -18.69
N ASP A 36 -13.85 -5.83 -18.23
CA ASP A 36 -14.49 -4.82 -19.08
C ASP A 36 -13.52 -4.13 -20.07
N ALA A 37 -12.20 -4.22 -19.83
CA ALA A 37 -11.21 -3.63 -20.70
C ALA A 37 -10.76 -4.60 -21.81
N ALA A 38 -11.11 -4.29 -23.06
CA ALA A 38 -10.77 -5.09 -24.22
C ALA A 38 -9.24 -5.26 -24.45
N THR A 39 -8.41 -4.33 -23.95
CA THR A 39 -6.94 -4.41 -24.01
C THR A 39 -6.31 -3.70 -22.81
N ALA A 40 -5.05 -4.03 -22.51
CA ALA A 40 -4.26 -3.33 -21.49
C ALA A 40 -4.17 -1.81 -21.75
N GLY A 41 -4.09 -1.37 -23.01
CA GLY A 41 -4.05 0.04 -23.36
C GLY A 41 -5.34 0.78 -23.01
N VAL A 42 -6.50 0.15 -23.23
CA VAL A 42 -7.81 0.70 -22.85
C VAL A 42 -7.93 0.79 -21.33
N TYR A 43 -7.47 -0.24 -20.61
CA TYR A 43 -7.42 -0.24 -19.15
C TYR A 43 -6.58 0.93 -18.60
N VAL A 44 -5.32 1.06 -19.05
CA VAL A 44 -4.42 2.13 -18.60
C VAL A 44 -5.03 3.52 -18.87
N LYS A 45 -5.63 3.71 -20.05
CA LYS A 45 -6.30 4.97 -20.39
C LYS A 45 -7.48 5.25 -19.45
N GLY A 46 -8.27 4.23 -19.11
CA GLY A 46 -9.38 4.34 -18.16
C GLY A 46 -8.91 4.71 -16.76
N VAL A 47 -7.85 4.07 -16.27
CA VAL A 47 -7.23 4.36 -14.96
C VAL A 47 -6.72 5.80 -14.91
N LEU A 48 -5.97 6.24 -15.92
CA LEU A 48 -5.42 7.60 -15.97
C LEU A 48 -6.49 8.68 -16.11
N ALA A 49 -7.65 8.35 -16.71
CA ALA A 49 -8.77 9.28 -16.84
C ALA A 49 -9.66 9.34 -15.58
N ASN A 50 -9.54 8.38 -14.65
CA ASN A 50 -10.38 8.31 -13.47
C ASN A 50 -9.83 9.22 -12.35
N TRP A 51 -10.61 10.24 -11.98
CA TRP A 51 -10.20 11.21 -10.96
C TRP A 51 -10.01 10.58 -9.56
N TRP A 52 -10.75 9.51 -9.24
CA TRP A 52 -10.63 8.83 -7.95
C TRP A 52 -9.27 8.17 -7.77
N VAL A 53 -8.68 7.66 -8.86
CA VAL A 53 -7.32 7.10 -8.85
C VAL A 53 -6.33 8.19 -8.42
N TRP A 54 -6.42 9.38 -9.02
CA TRP A 54 -5.56 10.51 -8.67
C TRP A 54 -5.74 10.99 -7.23
N LEU A 55 -6.96 10.94 -6.69
CA LEU A 55 -7.19 11.24 -5.28
C LEU A 55 -6.48 10.23 -4.36
N GLY A 56 -6.57 8.94 -4.70
CA GLY A 56 -5.86 7.87 -3.99
C GLY A 56 -4.35 8.02 -4.05
N GLU A 57 -3.80 8.29 -5.24
CA GLU A 57 -2.38 8.56 -5.45
C GLU A 57 -1.90 9.78 -4.65
N ALA A 58 -2.69 10.87 -4.63
CA ALA A 58 -2.38 12.05 -3.84
C ALA A 58 -2.35 11.74 -2.34
N ALA A 59 -3.34 10.99 -1.84
CA ALA A 59 -3.38 10.57 -0.44
C ALA A 59 -2.20 9.65 -0.08
N GLY A 60 -1.88 8.68 -0.94
CA GLY A 60 -0.73 7.79 -0.78
C GLY A 60 0.60 8.54 -0.78
N LEU A 61 0.76 9.52 -1.69
CA LEU A 61 1.94 10.38 -1.73
C LEU A 61 2.09 11.20 -0.45
N ILE A 62 1.01 11.82 0.03
CA ILE A 62 1.02 12.57 1.30
C ILE A 62 1.47 11.67 2.45
N TYR A 63 0.95 10.45 2.52
CA TYR A 63 1.32 9.48 3.54
C TYR A 63 2.80 9.09 3.46
N LEU A 64 3.31 8.77 2.26
CA LEU A 64 4.72 8.43 2.05
C LEU A 64 5.66 9.60 2.40
N VAL A 65 5.30 10.82 2.03
CA VAL A 65 6.06 12.03 2.40
C VAL A 65 6.07 12.23 3.92
N GLY A 66 4.92 12.03 4.57
CA GLY A 66 4.82 12.09 6.04
C GLY A 66 5.70 11.05 6.73
N LEU A 67 5.68 9.82 6.23
CA LEU A 67 6.50 8.71 6.75
C LEU A 67 7.99 8.97 6.54
N GLY A 68 8.39 9.42 5.35
CA GLY A 68 9.78 9.71 5.04
C GLY A 68 10.35 10.84 5.89
N ARG A 69 9.55 11.88 6.16
CA ARG A 69 9.91 12.96 7.09
C ARG A 69 10.08 12.48 8.53
N ARG A 70 9.18 11.63 9.01
CA ARG A 70 9.25 11.10 10.39
C ARG A 70 10.39 10.12 10.61
N SER A 71 10.87 9.52 9.54
CA SER A 71 11.89 8.48 9.58
C SER A 71 13.29 8.95 9.20
N ASP A 72 13.46 10.27 9.07
CA ASP A 72 14.71 10.92 8.67
C ASP A 72 15.35 10.36 7.39
N LEU A 73 14.53 9.91 6.43
CA LEU A 73 14.99 9.39 5.13
C LEU A 73 15.65 10.48 4.25
N GLY A 74 15.79 11.71 4.73
CA GLY A 74 16.62 12.73 4.12
C GLY A 74 18.12 12.48 4.30
N SER A 75 18.54 11.82 5.39
CA SER A 75 19.94 11.49 5.64
C SER A 75 20.43 10.38 4.69
N SER A 76 21.71 10.41 4.31
CA SER A 76 22.32 9.33 3.51
C SER A 76 22.33 8.01 4.30
N GLU A 77 22.47 8.12 5.62
CA GLU A 77 22.63 7.01 6.55
C GLU A 77 21.31 6.23 6.69
N ALA A 78 20.19 6.91 6.96
CA ALA A 78 18.89 6.25 7.06
C ALA A 78 18.43 5.64 5.72
N ARG A 79 18.78 6.26 4.60
CA ARG A 79 18.53 5.68 3.26
C ARG A 79 19.33 4.40 3.05
N ASN A 80 20.61 4.42 3.38
CA ASN A 80 21.46 3.24 3.24
C ASN A 80 20.99 2.10 4.15
N GLU A 81 20.59 2.41 5.39
CA GLU A 81 20.00 1.42 6.31
C GLU A 81 18.71 0.82 5.73
N PHE A 82 17.82 1.66 5.17
CA PHE A 82 16.60 1.19 4.54
C PHE A 82 16.87 0.26 3.34
N PHE A 83 17.77 0.64 2.43
CA PHE A 83 18.08 -0.20 1.25
C PHE A 83 18.76 -1.52 1.60
N THR A 84 19.55 -1.56 2.68
CA THR A 84 20.29 -2.75 3.09
C THR A 84 19.47 -3.69 3.97
N THR A 85 18.60 -3.14 4.83
CA THR A 85 17.88 -3.92 5.85
C THR A 85 16.37 -3.99 5.63
N GLY A 86 15.82 -3.13 4.77
CA GLY A 86 14.38 -2.95 4.60
C GLY A 86 13.68 -2.30 5.79
N ARG A 87 14.44 -1.76 6.76
CA ARG A 87 13.90 -1.19 8.00
C ARG A 87 13.96 0.32 7.99
N VAL A 88 13.00 0.92 8.70
CA VAL A 88 12.87 2.36 8.82
C VAL A 88 12.80 2.68 10.32
N SER A 89 13.76 3.48 10.80
CA SER A 89 13.82 3.91 12.19
C SER A 89 12.95 5.15 12.39
N ALA A 90 11.67 4.93 12.68
CA ALA A 90 10.78 6.00 13.10
C ALA A 90 10.71 6.03 14.64
N PRO A 91 10.97 7.18 15.30
CA PRO A 91 10.73 7.30 16.73
C PRO A 91 9.24 7.03 17.01
N ILE A 92 8.96 5.99 17.78
CA ILE A 92 7.63 5.71 18.34
C ILE A 92 7.44 6.70 19.50
N GLY A 93 7.20 7.97 19.16
CA GLY A 93 7.00 9.02 20.14
C GLY A 93 5.68 8.80 20.88
N LEU A 94 5.72 8.14 22.04
CA LEU A 94 4.93 8.59 23.18
C LEU A 94 5.53 9.93 23.60
N SER A 95 5.00 11.02 23.04
CA SER A 95 5.37 12.37 23.43
C SER A 95 4.98 12.58 24.89
N GLY A 96 5.93 12.43 25.83
CA GLY A 96 5.63 12.71 27.23
C GLY A 96 6.60 12.30 28.33
N GLN A 97 7.90 12.04 28.11
CA GLN A 97 8.80 11.84 29.25
C GLN A 97 10.14 12.58 29.08
N PRO A 98 10.43 13.60 29.93
CA PRO A 98 11.75 14.23 29.97
C PRO A 98 12.79 13.25 30.57
N PRO A 99 14.09 13.45 30.26
CA PRO A 99 15.14 12.55 30.72
C PRO A 99 15.22 12.53 32.26
N ALA A 100 15.28 11.32 32.82
CA ALA A 100 15.54 11.10 34.24
C ALA A 100 16.99 11.52 34.60
N PRO A 101 17.23 11.99 35.84
CA PRO A 101 18.48 12.62 36.27
C PRO A 101 19.70 11.71 36.21
#